data_AF-A0AA48IBZ1-F1
#
_entry.id   AF-A0AA48IBZ1-F1
#
_cell.length_a   1.000
_cell.length_b   1.000
_cell.length_c   1.000
_cell.angle_alpha   90.00
_cell.angle_beta   90.00
_cell.angle_gamma   90.00
#
_symmetry.space_group_name_H-M   'P 1'
#
loop_
_entity.id
_entity.type
_entity.pdbx_description
1 polymer ?
#
loop_
_entity_poly.entity_id
_entity_poly.type
_entity_poly.pdbx_seq_one_letter_code
_entity_poly.pdbx_strand_id
1 'polypeptide(L)'
;MENSDFYTVLKGDTLCNIAKKFLGDTDRFQEIMMLNNLEDENVYPGQTLRLPKNQCSGDILYKVKSGDSLWDIAQRFLGNGKKFKQIIKLNKLTTDMLYPGQILKIPTEIPSNTIYTVKKGDTLWKISQNFFGDGSKYADLLALNNLPNDKIKVGQKLKIN
;
A
#
# COMPACT_ATOMS: atom_id res chain seq x y z
N MET A 1 -8.66 7.92 21.11
CA MET A 1 -10.09 7.72 20.75
C MET A 1 -10.15 8.04 19.27
N GLU A 2 -10.45 7.16 18.33
CA GLU A 2 -11.40 6.04 18.32
C GLU A 2 -10.76 4.82 17.65
N ASN A 3 -10.61 3.72 18.39
CA ASN A 3 -10.37 2.40 17.82
C ASN A 3 -11.72 1.67 17.92
N SER A 4 -12.62 1.98 17.00
CA SER A 4 -13.70 1.05 16.73
C SER A 4 -13.23 0.17 15.59
N ASP A 5 -12.88 -1.08 15.90
CA ASP A 5 -12.61 -2.13 14.90
C ASP A 5 -13.82 -2.42 14.01
N PHE A 6 -14.93 -1.70 14.21
CA PHE A 6 -16.21 -1.87 13.55
C PHE A 6 -16.82 -0.53 13.13
N TYR A 7 -17.60 -0.56 12.05
CA TYR A 7 -18.37 0.55 11.56
C TYR A 7 -19.77 0.08 11.17
N THR A 8 -20.80 0.78 11.67
CA THR A 8 -22.18 0.53 11.25
C THR A 8 -22.50 1.38 10.04
N VAL A 9 -22.86 0.72 8.94
CA VAL A 9 -23.19 1.32 7.65
C VAL A 9 -24.38 2.26 7.80
N LEU A 10 -24.26 3.48 7.29
CA LEU A 10 -25.31 4.49 7.27
C LEU A 10 -26.03 4.52 5.92
N LYS A 11 -27.19 5.17 5.88
CA LYS A 11 -27.93 5.39 4.63
C LYS A 11 -27.08 6.22 3.65
N GLY A 12 -26.79 5.65 2.48
CA GLY A 12 -25.99 6.28 1.43
C GLY A 12 -24.49 5.93 1.46
N ASP A 13 -24.06 5.10 2.39
CA ASP A 13 -22.69 4.61 2.41
C ASP A 13 -22.43 3.62 1.25
N THR A 14 -21.18 3.63 0.79
CA THR A 14 -20.62 2.63 -0.13
C THR A 14 -19.32 2.10 0.49
N LEU A 15 -18.89 0.88 0.13
CA LEU A 15 -17.59 0.41 0.63
C LEU A 15 -16.43 1.33 0.23
N CYS A 16 -16.50 1.98 -0.94
CA CYS A 16 -15.51 2.94 -1.41
C CYS A 16 -15.43 4.19 -0.51
N ASN A 17 -16.56 4.79 -0.13
CA ASN A 17 -16.52 5.99 0.70
C ASN A 17 -16.16 5.67 2.17
N ILE A 18 -16.56 4.49 2.66
CA ILE A 18 -16.14 3.96 3.95
C ILE A 18 -14.62 3.75 3.93
N ALA A 19 -14.08 3.08 2.90
CA ALA A 19 -12.64 2.91 2.74
C ALA A 19 -11.91 4.26 2.66
N LYS A 20 -12.41 5.21 1.87
CA LYS A 20 -11.80 6.54 1.81
C LYS A 20 -11.75 7.22 3.18
N LYS A 21 -12.84 7.14 3.93
CA LYS A 21 -12.99 7.77 5.25
C LYS A 21 -12.08 7.15 6.31
N PHE A 22 -12.04 5.82 6.39
CA PHE A 22 -11.35 5.11 7.47
C PHE A 22 -9.95 4.65 7.10
N LEU A 23 -9.71 4.40 5.81
CA LEU A 23 -8.48 3.83 5.27
C LEU A 23 -7.70 4.84 4.39
N GLY A 24 -8.23 6.05 4.17
CA GLY A 24 -7.59 7.14 3.44
C GLY A 24 -7.63 7.00 1.92
N ASP A 25 -8.12 5.88 1.40
CA ASP A 25 -8.14 5.55 -0.03
C ASP A 25 -9.41 4.77 -0.38
N THR A 26 -10.09 5.19 -1.44
CA THR A 26 -11.30 4.52 -1.96
C THR A 26 -11.02 3.10 -2.38
N ASP A 27 -9.81 2.80 -2.88
CA ASP A 27 -9.44 1.50 -3.44
C ASP A 27 -9.24 0.41 -2.39
N ARG A 28 -9.16 0.79 -1.11
CA ARG A 28 -9.01 -0.11 0.03
C ARG A 28 -10.31 -0.78 0.46
N PHE A 29 -11.40 -0.56 -0.28
CA PHE A 29 -12.71 -1.17 -0.01
C PHE A 29 -12.68 -2.70 -0.02
N GLN A 30 -11.79 -3.29 -0.82
CA GLN A 30 -11.61 -4.74 -0.89
C GLN A 30 -11.09 -5.33 0.43
N GLU A 31 -10.31 -4.59 1.20
CA GLU A 31 -9.85 -5.03 2.52
C GLU A 31 -11.04 -5.20 3.47
N ILE A 32 -12.01 -4.28 3.39
CA ILE A 32 -13.25 -4.34 4.16
C ILE A 32 -14.07 -5.57 3.71
N MET A 33 -14.20 -5.80 2.39
CA MET A 33 -14.92 -6.97 1.87
C MET A 33 -14.34 -8.27 2.39
N MET A 34 -13.03 -8.47 2.24
CA MET A 34 -12.36 -9.72 2.64
C MET A 34 -12.44 -9.95 4.14
N LEU A 35 -12.27 -8.89 4.94
CA LEU A 35 -12.34 -8.99 6.40
C LEU A 35 -13.75 -9.35 6.90
N ASN A 36 -14.78 -9.02 6.12
CA ASN A 36 -16.18 -9.28 6.44
C ASN A 36 -16.80 -10.43 5.62
N ASN A 37 -15.99 -11.15 4.84
CA ASN A 37 -16.43 -12.21 3.93
C ASN A 37 -17.58 -11.78 2.98
N LEU A 38 -17.54 -10.53 2.47
CA LEU A 38 -18.53 -10.04 1.52
C LEU A 38 -18.24 -10.58 0.12
N GLU A 39 -19.28 -11.09 -0.55
CA GLU A 39 -19.18 -11.60 -1.93
C GLU A 39 -19.25 -10.48 -2.98
N ASP A 40 -19.93 -9.38 -2.64
CA ASP A 40 -20.11 -8.20 -3.49
C ASP A 40 -19.89 -6.89 -2.72
N GLU A 41 -20.01 -5.76 -3.42
CA GLU A 41 -19.78 -4.42 -2.86
C GLU A 41 -21.02 -3.85 -2.14
N ASN A 42 -22.13 -4.59 -2.09
CA ASN A 42 -23.38 -4.11 -1.53
C ASN A 42 -23.30 -4.12 0.00
N VAL A 43 -23.64 -2.96 0.57
CA VAL A 43 -23.76 -2.79 2.02
C VAL A 43 -25.09 -2.13 2.36
N TYR A 44 -25.66 -2.51 3.49
CA TYR A 44 -27.00 -2.08 3.88
C TYR A 44 -26.97 -1.25 5.16
N PRO A 45 -27.80 -0.21 5.29
CA PRO A 45 -27.89 0.57 6.52
C PRO A 45 -28.15 -0.33 7.74
N GLY A 46 -27.35 -0.14 8.80
CA GLY A 46 -27.39 -0.96 10.01
C GLY A 46 -26.47 -2.19 9.99
N GLN A 47 -25.91 -2.57 8.84
CA GLN A 47 -24.89 -3.60 8.75
C GLN A 47 -23.63 -3.16 9.51
N THR A 48 -23.08 -4.03 10.34
CA THR A 48 -21.83 -3.75 11.05
C THR A 48 -20.67 -4.42 10.31
N LEU A 49 -19.75 -3.61 9.81
CA LEU A 49 -18.54 -4.02 9.13
C LEU A 49 -17.38 -3.95 10.09
N ARG A 50 -16.58 -5.01 10.18
CA ARG A 50 -15.25 -4.95 10.76
C ARG A 50 -14.35 -4.13 9.84
N LEU A 51 -13.72 -3.09 10.36
CA LEU A 51 -12.76 -2.31 9.61
C LEU A 51 -11.35 -2.91 9.78
N PRO A 52 -10.52 -2.89 8.71
CA PRO A 52 -9.11 -3.17 8.87
C PRO A 52 -8.54 -2.23 9.92
N LYS A 53 -7.84 -2.77 10.92
CA LYS A 53 -7.10 -1.93 11.84
C LYS A 53 -6.14 -1.10 11.02
N ASN A 54 -6.12 0.21 11.21
CA ASN A 54 -5.03 1.09 10.77
C ASN A 54 -3.76 0.81 11.62
N GLN A 55 -3.46 -0.46 11.85
CA GLN A 55 -2.20 -0.92 12.42
C GLN A 55 -1.23 -1.04 11.25
N CYS A 56 -0.25 -0.13 11.25
CA CYS A 56 0.97 -0.20 10.45
C CYS A 56 1.74 -1.50 10.74
N SER A 57 1.26 -2.65 10.23
CA SER A 57 2.01 -3.91 10.22
C SER A 57 1.32 -5.06 9.43
N GLY A 58 0.38 -4.79 8.52
CA GLY A 58 -0.37 -5.84 7.81
C GLY A 58 -0.36 -5.63 6.30
N ASP A 59 0.04 -6.65 5.55
CA ASP A 59 -0.07 -6.66 4.10
C ASP A 59 -1.53 -6.36 3.66
N ILE A 60 -1.71 -5.50 2.66
CA ILE A 60 -3.03 -5.30 2.02
C ILE A 60 -3.41 -6.59 1.29
N LEU A 61 -4.66 -7.04 1.42
CA LEU A 61 -5.16 -8.14 0.60
C LEU A 61 -5.87 -7.57 -0.64
N TYR A 62 -5.45 -8.01 -1.81
CA TYR A 62 -6.00 -7.59 -3.10
C TYR A 62 -6.56 -8.78 -3.88
N LYS A 63 -7.80 -8.66 -4.37
CA LYS A 63 -8.43 -9.69 -5.23
C LYS A 63 -8.22 -9.29 -6.68
N VAL A 64 -7.40 -10.07 -7.38
CA VAL A 64 -7.09 -9.89 -8.80
C VAL A 64 -8.37 -9.80 -9.62
N LYS A 65 -8.46 -8.78 -10.47
CA LYS A 65 -9.52 -8.55 -11.43
C LYS A 65 -9.09 -8.99 -12.83
N SER A 66 -10.06 -9.19 -13.71
CA SER A 66 -9.77 -9.48 -15.13
C SER A 66 -8.98 -8.33 -15.75
N GLY A 67 -7.86 -8.65 -16.40
CA GLY A 67 -6.96 -7.69 -17.03
C GLY A 67 -5.86 -7.11 -16.12
N ASP A 68 -5.83 -7.46 -14.83
CA ASP A 68 -4.77 -6.98 -13.94
C ASP A 68 -3.40 -7.57 -14.32
N SER A 69 -2.36 -6.73 -14.18
CA SER A 69 -0.97 -7.18 -14.16
C SER A 69 -0.34 -6.89 -12.79
N LEU A 70 0.69 -7.67 -12.42
CA LEU A 70 1.48 -7.40 -11.23
C LEU A 70 2.13 -6.01 -11.25
N TRP A 71 2.42 -5.47 -12.43
CA TRP A 71 2.96 -4.12 -12.59
C TRP A 71 1.91 -3.07 -12.21
N ASP A 72 0.68 -3.18 -12.73
CA ASP A 72 -0.39 -2.22 -12.47
C ASP A 72 -0.80 -2.24 -11.00
N ILE A 73 -0.88 -3.43 -10.42
CA ILE A 73 -1.14 -3.62 -8.98
C ILE A 73 -0.02 -2.96 -8.17
N ALA A 74 1.25 -3.21 -8.49
CA ALA A 74 2.36 -2.56 -7.78
C ALA A 74 2.38 -1.03 -7.97
N GLN A 75 2.00 -0.54 -9.15
CA GLN A 75 1.91 0.89 -9.42
C GLN A 75 0.81 1.54 -8.57
N ARG A 76 -0.35 0.90 -8.50
CA ARG A 76 -1.52 1.36 -7.73
C ARG A 76 -1.24 1.37 -6.23
N PHE A 77 -0.79 0.25 -5.69
CA PHE A 77 -0.69 0.08 -4.24
C PHE A 77 0.66 0.48 -3.65
N LEU A 78 1.74 0.43 -4.45
CA LEU A 78 3.10 0.71 -3.98
C LEU A 78 3.69 1.99 -4.59
N GLY A 79 2.91 2.69 -5.42
CA GLY A 79 3.30 3.91 -6.13
C GLY A 79 4.37 3.71 -7.21
N ASN A 80 4.77 2.47 -7.49
CA ASN A 80 5.79 2.14 -8.48
C ASN A 80 5.65 0.70 -8.99
N GLY A 81 5.29 0.55 -10.26
CA GLY A 81 5.11 -0.77 -10.89
C GLY A 81 6.35 -1.66 -10.84
N LYS A 82 7.58 -1.09 -10.76
CA LYS A 82 8.82 -1.88 -10.64
C LYS A 82 8.92 -2.67 -9.32
N LYS A 83 8.06 -2.37 -8.34
CA LYS A 83 7.99 -3.09 -7.07
C LYS A 83 7.21 -4.40 -7.14
N PHE A 84 6.67 -4.78 -8.30
CA PHE A 84 5.91 -6.02 -8.47
C PHE A 84 6.63 -7.28 -7.97
N LYS A 85 7.98 -7.30 -8.01
CA LYS A 85 8.79 -8.40 -7.45
C LYS A 85 8.60 -8.60 -5.94
N GLN A 86 8.24 -7.53 -5.21
CA GLN A 86 7.92 -7.62 -3.79
C GLN A 86 6.61 -8.39 -3.58
N ILE A 87 5.61 -8.17 -4.44
CA ILE A 87 4.35 -8.92 -4.46
C ILE A 87 4.61 -10.39 -4.76
N ILE A 88 5.43 -10.70 -5.76
CA ILE A 88 5.85 -12.08 -6.09
C ILE A 88 6.47 -12.77 -4.87
N LYS A 89 7.48 -12.13 -4.25
CA LYS A 89 8.20 -12.70 -3.11
C LYS A 89 7.28 -12.94 -1.92
N LEU A 90 6.41 -11.98 -1.60
CA LEU A 90 5.49 -12.05 -0.46
C LEU A 90 4.46 -13.16 -0.64
N ASN A 91 3.94 -13.33 -1.85
CA ASN A 91 2.95 -14.36 -2.17
C ASN A 91 3.55 -15.70 -2.61
N LYS A 92 4.88 -15.82 -2.63
CA LYS A 92 5.61 -16.99 -3.10
C LYS A 92 5.17 -17.43 -4.52
N LEU A 93 4.88 -16.47 -5.38
CA LEU A 93 4.49 -16.76 -6.77
C LEU A 93 5.69 -17.30 -7.54
N THR A 94 5.46 -18.31 -8.37
CA THR A 94 6.46 -18.89 -9.27
C THR A 94 6.38 -18.32 -10.68
N THR A 95 5.27 -17.66 -11.02
CA THR A 95 5.02 -17.00 -12.31
C THR A 95 4.45 -15.60 -12.08
N ASP A 96 4.43 -14.78 -13.14
CA ASP A 96 3.76 -13.48 -13.18
C ASP A 96 2.30 -13.56 -13.66
N MET A 97 1.83 -14.76 -14.03
CA MET A 97 0.46 -15.00 -14.46
C MET A 97 -0.49 -14.87 -13.27
N LEU A 98 -1.49 -13.99 -13.42
CA LEU A 98 -2.53 -13.76 -12.44
C LEU A 98 -3.86 -14.31 -12.94
N TYR A 99 -4.66 -14.86 -12.02
CA TYR A 99 -5.99 -15.36 -12.31
C TYR A 99 -7.04 -14.47 -11.65
N PRO A 100 -8.13 -14.09 -12.35
CA PRO A 100 -9.23 -13.38 -11.73
C PRO A 100 -9.74 -14.12 -10.49
N GLY A 101 -9.90 -13.40 -9.38
CA GLY A 101 -10.27 -13.94 -8.09
C GLY A 101 -9.11 -14.41 -7.20
N GLN A 102 -7.88 -14.50 -7.72
CA GLN A 102 -6.69 -14.78 -6.91
C GLN A 102 -6.49 -13.68 -5.86
N ILE A 103 -6.18 -14.08 -4.62
CA ILE A 103 -5.89 -13.16 -3.53
C ILE A 103 -4.38 -12.96 -3.41
N LEU A 104 -3.93 -11.72 -3.52
CA LEU A 104 -2.54 -11.31 -3.35
C LEU A 104 -2.38 -10.50 -2.07
N LYS A 105 -1.36 -10.84 -1.28
CA LYS A 105 -0.80 -9.98 -0.24
C LYS A 105 0.06 -8.90 -0.89
N ILE A 106 -0.22 -7.65 -0.60
CA ILE A 106 0.50 -6.50 -1.13
C ILE A 106 1.27 -5.87 0.04
N PRO A 107 2.61 -5.79 -0.05
CA PRO A 107 3.42 -5.31 1.05
C PRO A 107 3.12 -3.83 1.33
N THR A 108 2.78 -3.49 2.56
CA THR A 108 2.50 -2.11 2.98
C THR A 108 3.70 -1.41 3.59
N GLU A 109 4.73 -2.17 3.95
CA GLU A 109 5.91 -1.65 4.63
C GLU A 109 7.18 -1.90 3.83
N ILE A 110 8.08 -0.93 3.93
CA ILE A 110 9.47 -1.14 3.58
C ILE A 110 10.08 -1.92 4.76
N PRO A 111 10.80 -3.03 4.51
CA PRO A 111 11.45 -3.76 5.59
C PRO A 111 12.26 -2.82 6.48
N SER A 112 12.06 -2.91 7.79
CA SER A 112 12.82 -2.15 8.77
C SER A 112 14.33 -2.37 8.54
N ASN A 113 15.11 -1.29 8.60
CA ASN A 113 16.54 -1.24 8.27
C ASN A 113 16.91 -1.41 6.79
N THR A 114 16.02 -1.09 5.86
CA THR A 114 16.41 -1.03 4.44
C THR A 114 17.48 0.04 4.23
N ILE A 115 18.64 -0.35 3.68
CA ILE A 115 19.71 0.58 3.30
C ILE A 115 19.74 0.69 1.78
N TYR A 116 19.54 1.90 1.27
CA TYR A 116 19.69 2.21 -0.14
C TYR A 116 21.03 2.88 -0.44
N THR A 117 21.75 2.38 -1.42
CA THR A 117 22.95 3.04 -1.95
C THR A 117 22.57 3.90 -3.14
N VAL A 118 22.79 5.21 -3.02
CA VAL A 118 22.50 6.22 -4.05
C VAL A 118 23.23 5.89 -5.35
N LYS A 119 22.49 5.93 -6.47
CA LYS A 119 22.94 5.68 -7.83
C LYS A 119 23.04 6.98 -8.62
N LYS A 120 23.73 6.92 -9.76
CA LYS A 120 23.86 8.07 -10.67
C LYS A 120 22.48 8.52 -11.17
N GLY A 121 22.15 9.79 -10.97
CA GLY A 121 20.89 10.40 -11.41
C GLY A 121 19.74 10.36 -10.39
N ASP A 122 19.99 9.84 -9.20
CA ASP A 122 19.04 9.88 -8.09
C ASP A 122 18.87 11.28 -7.51
N THR A 123 17.67 11.51 -6.99
CA THR A 123 17.33 12.63 -6.11
C THR A 123 16.57 12.07 -4.91
N LEU A 124 16.53 12.77 -3.77
CA LEU A 124 15.71 12.33 -2.64
C LEU A 124 14.24 12.18 -3.04
N TRP A 125 13.72 13.04 -3.91
CA TRP A 125 12.37 12.91 -4.48
C TRP A 125 12.16 11.59 -5.21
N LYS A 126 13.05 11.22 -6.14
CA LYS A 126 12.94 9.96 -6.89
C LYS A 126 13.09 8.75 -5.98
N ILE A 127 13.99 8.83 -5.00
CA ILE A 127 14.16 7.76 -4.00
C ILE A 127 12.88 7.63 -3.18
N SER A 128 12.33 8.74 -2.68
CA SER A 128 11.10 8.73 -1.90
C SER A 128 9.90 8.23 -2.70
N GLN A 129 9.75 8.66 -3.95
CA GLN A 129 8.74 8.10 -4.86
C GLN A 129 8.93 6.59 -5.05
N ASN A 130 10.18 6.15 -5.20
CA ASN A 130 10.51 4.74 -5.43
C ASN A 130 10.34 3.87 -4.20
N PHE A 131 10.44 4.41 -2.99
CA PHE A 131 10.39 3.63 -1.76
C PHE A 131 9.06 3.80 -1.04
N PHE A 132 8.58 5.02 -0.91
CA PHE A 132 7.34 5.36 -0.20
C PHE A 132 6.13 5.53 -1.12
N GLY A 133 6.31 5.46 -2.45
CA GLY A 133 5.22 5.71 -3.40
C GLY A 133 4.82 7.18 -3.51
N ASP A 134 5.53 8.06 -2.82
CA ASP A 134 5.26 9.50 -2.75
C ASP A 134 6.59 10.26 -2.67
N GLY A 135 6.92 10.99 -3.73
CA GLY A 135 8.12 11.82 -3.78
C GLY A 135 8.13 12.95 -2.76
N SER A 136 6.96 13.43 -2.30
CA SER A 136 6.85 14.51 -1.32
C SER A 136 7.41 14.14 0.06
N LYS A 137 7.54 12.83 0.33
CA LYS A 137 8.22 12.27 1.51
C LYS A 137 9.75 12.40 1.48
N TYR A 138 10.31 13.18 0.57
CA TYR A 138 11.75 13.44 0.55
C TYR A 138 12.22 14.17 1.82
N ALA A 139 11.37 15.01 2.42
CA ALA A 139 11.67 15.70 3.67
C ALA A 139 11.79 14.71 4.85
N ASP A 140 10.87 13.73 4.91
CA ASP A 140 10.92 12.65 5.90
C ASP A 140 12.21 11.83 5.74
N LEU A 141 12.57 11.50 4.49
CA LEU A 141 13.80 10.77 4.18
C LEU A 141 15.07 11.55 4.56
N LEU A 142 15.07 12.87 4.34
CA LEU A 142 16.14 13.78 4.73
C LEU A 142 16.32 13.78 6.25
N ALA A 143 15.22 13.95 6.99
CA ALA A 143 15.20 13.94 8.45
C ALA A 143 15.66 12.59 9.03
N LEU A 144 15.15 11.47 8.49
CA LEU A 144 15.54 10.11 8.87
C LEU A 144 17.05 9.86 8.78
N ASN A 145 17.70 10.50 7.81
CA ASN A 145 19.12 10.34 7.54
C ASN A 145 19.99 11.49 8.10
N ASN A 146 19.40 12.41 8.87
CA ASN A 146 20.07 13.60 9.41
C ASN A 146 20.85 14.39 8.34
N LEU A 147 20.30 14.49 7.12
CA LEU A 147 20.95 15.20 6.03
C LEU A 147 20.69 16.71 6.17
N PRO A 148 21.70 17.58 5.98
CA PRO A 148 21.52 19.03 6.12
C PRO A 148 20.79 19.67 4.93
N ASN A 149 20.68 18.97 3.79
CA ASN A 149 19.99 19.39 2.57
C ASN A 149 19.72 18.17 1.68
N ASP A 150 19.12 18.41 0.51
CA ASP A 150 18.71 17.40 -0.45
C ASP A 150 19.83 16.91 -1.39
N LYS A 151 21.06 17.43 -1.25
CA LYS A 151 22.21 16.99 -2.04
C LYS A 151 22.72 15.65 -1.55
N ILE A 152 22.61 14.65 -2.42
CA ILE A 152 23.11 13.29 -2.21
C ILE A 152 24.23 12.96 -3.20
N LYS A 153 25.16 12.08 -2.79
CA LYS A 153 26.28 11.63 -3.63
C LYS A 153 26.11 10.18 -4.03
N VAL A 154 26.52 9.83 -5.25
CA VAL A 154 26.58 8.42 -5.68
C VAL A 154 27.41 7.61 -4.69
N GLY A 155 26.91 6.44 -4.29
CA GLY A 155 27.53 5.59 -3.28
C GLY A 155 27.13 5.90 -1.84
N GLN A 156 26.47 7.04 -1.57
CA GLN A 156 25.96 7.36 -0.24
C GLN A 156 24.90 6.35 0.20
N LYS A 157 24.97 5.91 1.46
CA LYS A 157 23.99 4.99 2.05
C LYS A 157 22.92 5.78 2.79
N LEU A 158 21.66 5.49 2.49
CA LEU A 158 20.47 6.07 3.13
C LEU A 158 19.68 4.97 3.81
N LYS A 159 19.29 5.19 5.07
CA LYS A 159 18.24 4.44 5.75
C LYS A 159 16.91 4.77 5.08
N ILE A 160 16.12 3.74 4.80
CA ILE A 160 14.74 3.81 4.31
C ILE A 160 13.88 3.04 5.31
N ASN A 161 12.86 3.67 5.90
CA ASN A 161 11.92 3.05 6.84
C ASN A 161 10.48 3.52 6.65
#